data_AF-A0A1G3P1I9-F1
#
_entry.id   AF-A0A1G3P1I9-F1
#
_cell.length_a   1.000
_cell.length_b   1.000
_cell.length_c   1.000
_cell.angle_alpha   90.00
_cell.angle_beta   90.00
_cell.angle_gamma   90.00
#
_symmetry.space_group_name_H-M   'P 1'
#
loop_
_entity.id
_entity.type
_entity.pdbx_description
1 polymer ?
#
loop_
_entity_poly.entity_id
_entity_poly.type
_entity_poly.pdbx_seq_one_letter_code
_entity_poly.pdbx_strand_id
1 'polypeptide(L)'
;MTNLSEVIRRLRNGACFNSNKELGTHRTTIRSLHSLAQAQDWLSPLIPLPDESIIQQRHYQAGKPNPKEKILSAYLDELKRWYMEEKKSFVVIHTLLSERLAEGVTISETTLRLRLVRSNLDSSKTIETFDFGCAPKLSKTVTREFCACDFIVRKENIFFLGASGAGKTHLAQAIGHEAARRGYDVYCERTAVILQQLNAARGDGTNEKK
;
A
#
# COMPACT_ATOMS: atom_id res chain seq x y z
N MET A 1 2.18 11.34 -31.22
CA MET A 1 3.01 11.88 -30.12
C MET A 1 2.15 12.81 -29.29
N THR A 2 2.03 12.55 -28.00
CA THR A 2 1.16 13.30 -27.09
C THR A 2 1.81 14.65 -26.79
N ASN A 3 1.16 15.74 -27.19
CA ASN A 3 1.69 17.09 -27.02
C ASN A 3 1.29 17.61 -25.63
N LEU A 4 2.22 17.67 -24.68
CA LEU A 4 1.97 18.03 -23.28
C LEU A 4 1.55 19.50 -23.14
N SER A 5 2.10 20.37 -24.00
CA SER A 5 1.74 21.79 -24.07
C SER A 5 0.26 21.99 -24.40
N GLU A 6 -0.30 21.16 -25.29
CA GLU A 6 -1.73 21.17 -25.64
C GLU A 6 -2.62 20.76 -24.46
N VAL A 7 -2.16 19.81 -23.63
CA VAL A 7 -2.87 19.42 -22.40
C VAL A 7 -2.95 20.60 -21.43
N ILE A 8 -1.83 21.31 -21.20
CA ILE A 8 -1.79 22.46 -20.28
C ILE A 8 -2.62 23.63 -20.84
N ARG A 9 -2.59 23.86 -22.15
CA ARG A 9 -3.39 24.89 -22.82
C ARG A 9 -4.90 24.66 -22.62
N ARG A 10 -5.34 23.40 -22.73
CA ARG A 10 -6.74 23.02 -22.49
C ARG A 10 -7.12 23.13 -21.01
N LEU A 11 -6.22 22.77 -20.09
CA LEU A 11 -6.43 22.98 -18.65
C LEU A 11 -6.57 24.47 -18.31
N ARG A 12 -5.76 25.34 -18.91
CA ARG A 12 -5.84 26.81 -18.77
C ARG A 12 -7.21 27.34 -19.20
N ASN A 13 -7.83 26.73 -20.20
CA ASN A 13 -9.16 27.09 -20.70
C ASN A 13 -10.31 26.42 -19.92
N GLY A 14 -10.05 25.75 -18.80
CA GLY A 14 -11.07 25.15 -17.94
C GLY A 14 -11.61 23.80 -18.40
N ALA A 15 -10.90 23.08 -19.27
CA ALA A 15 -11.35 21.77 -19.75
C ALA A 15 -11.33 20.71 -18.64
N CYS A 16 -12.45 19.98 -18.48
CA CYS A 16 -12.55 18.80 -17.62
C CYS A 16 -12.40 17.52 -18.45
N PHE A 17 -11.33 16.74 -18.23
CA PHE A 17 -11.08 15.52 -18.97
C PHE A 17 -11.80 14.31 -18.37
N ASN A 18 -12.88 13.87 -19.02
CA ASN A 18 -13.71 12.76 -18.53
C ASN A 18 -13.30 11.37 -19.07
N SER A 19 -12.43 11.28 -20.08
CA SER A 19 -11.96 9.98 -20.60
C SER A 19 -10.60 10.02 -21.31
N ASN A 20 -9.94 8.86 -21.41
CA ASN A 20 -8.65 8.69 -22.12
C ASN A 20 -8.71 8.95 -23.64
N LYS A 21 -9.91 9.06 -24.24
CA LYS A 21 -10.08 9.07 -25.70
C LYS A 21 -9.75 10.41 -26.38
N GLU A 22 -9.71 11.52 -25.64
CA GLU A 22 -9.62 12.86 -26.27
C GLU A 22 -8.21 13.34 -26.61
N LEU A 23 -7.18 12.81 -25.94
CA LEU A 23 -5.78 13.27 -26.09
C LEU A 23 -4.78 12.11 -26.23
N GLY A 24 -5.22 10.86 -26.05
CA GLY A 24 -4.32 9.70 -25.95
C GLY A 24 -3.43 9.70 -24.70
N THR A 25 -3.66 10.64 -23.76
CA THR A 25 -2.90 10.77 -22.50
C THR A 25 -3.65 10.11 -21.35
N HIS A 26 -2.97 9.29 -20.56
CA HIS A 26 -3.58 8.64 -19.39
C HIS A 26 -4.03 9.65 -18.33
N ARG A 27 -5.19 9.43 -17.70
CA ARG A 27 -5.74 10.29 -16.62
C ARG A 27 -4.76 10.64 -15.49
N THR A 28 -3.83 9.73 -15.17
CA THR A 28 -2.80 9.96 -14.14
C THR A 28 -1.80 11.04 -14.58
N THR A 29 -1.38 10.98 -15.85
CA THR A 29 -0.48 11.96 -16.47
C THR A 29 -1.13 13.34 -16.51
N ILE A 30 -2.41 13.43 -16.89
CA ILE A 30 -3.18 14.68 -16.88
C ILE A 30 -3.23 15.29 -15.46
N ARG A 31 -3.53 14.49 -14.43
CA ARG A 31 -3.51 14.96 -13.03
C ARG A 31 -2.14 15.42 -12.56
N SER A 32 -1.08 14.70 -12.93
CA SER A 32 0.30 15.10 -12.60
C SER A 32 0.71 16.41 -13.29
N LEU A 33 0.33 16.58 -14.57
CA LEU A 33 0.59 17.81 -15.33
C LEU A 33 -0.20 18.99 -14.77
N HIS A 34 -1.46 18.80 -14.38
CA HIS A 34 -2.24 19.85 -13.74
C HIS A 34 -1.59 20.32 -12.44
N SER A 35 -1.16 19.38 -11.59
CA SER A 35 -0.43 19.72 -10.34
C SER A 35 0.88 20.46 -10.61
N LEU A 36 1.63 20.05 -11.64
CA LEU A 36 2.87 20.72 -12.03
C LEU A 36 2.60 22.12 -12.59
N ALA A 37 1.63 22.26 -13.48
CA ALA A 37 1.24 23.52 -14.09
C ALA A 37 0.72 24.52 -13.05
N GLN A 38 0.02 24.04 -12.01
CA GLN A 38 -0.39 24.85 -10.88
C GLN A 38 0.80 25.29 -10.01
N ALA A 39 1.77 24.40 -9.76
CA ALA A 39 2.97 24.73 -8.98
C ALA A 39 3.95 25.68 -9.70
N GLN A 40 3.90 25.73 -11.03
CA GLN A 40 4.76 26.57 -11.87
C GLN A 40 4.00 27.78 -12.47
N ASP A 41 2.78 28.05 -12.00
CA ASP A 41 1.87 29.10 -12.47
C ASP A 41 1.56 29.09 -13.97
N TRP A 42 1.77 27.97 -14.66
CA TRP A 42 1.48 27.81 -16.08
C TRP A 42 -0.03 27.80 -16.40
N LEU A 43 -0.89 27.73 -15.40
CA LEU A 43 -2.34 27.91 -15.58
C LEU A 43 -2.74 29.39 -15.67
N SER A 44 -1.84 30.32 -15.35
CA SER A 44 -2.12 31.75 -15.47
C SER A 44 -2.09 32.19 -16.95
N PRO A 45 -3.09 32.96 -17.43
CA PRO A 45 -3.09 33.51 -18.78
C PRO A 45 -2.01 34.57 -18.99
N LEU A 46 -1.44 35.11 -17.91
CA LEU A 46 -0.41 36.17 -17.93
C LEU A 46 0.99 35.64 -18.23
N ILE A 47 1.20 34.32 -18.15
CA ILE A 47 2.51 33.68 -18.32
C ILE A 47 2.53 32.91 -19.65
N PRO A 48 3.51 33.15 -20.55
CA PRO A 48 3.66 32.37 -21.77
C PRO A 48 3.98 30.92 -21.43
N LEU A 49 3.35 29.99 -22.14
CA LEU A 49 3.58 28.57 -21.92
C LEU A 49 5.01 28.21 -22.38
N PRO A 50 5.81 27.50 -21.55
CA PRO A 50 7.14 27.09 -21.94
C PRO A 50 7.10 26.06 -23.08
N ASP A 51 8.24 25.89 -23.74
CA ASP A 51 8.38 24.92 -24.84
C ASP A 51 8.14 23.47 -24.36
N GLU A 52 7.72 22.61 -25.29
CA GLU A 52 7.38 21.21 -25.04
C GLU A 52 8.55 20.46 -24.37
N SER A 53 9.79 20.76 -24.76
CA SER A 53 11.00 20.21 -24.18
C SER A 53 11.14 20.49 -22.68
N ILE A 54 10.85 21.71 -22.26
CA ILE A 54 10.90 22.17 -20.86
C ILE A 54 9.78 21.53 -20.05
N ILE A 55 8.59 21.41 -20.65
CA ILE A 55 7.43 20.76 -20.02
C ILE A 55 7.74 19.28 -19.77
N GLN A 56 8.32 18.59 -20.76
CA GLN A 56 8.72 17.18 -20.63
C GLN A 56 9.79 17.00 -19.56
N GLN A 57 10.84 17.83 -19.56
CA GLN A 57 11.92 17.76 -18.57
C GLN A 57 11.40 17.98 -17.15
N ARG A 58 10.56 18.99 -16.94
CA ARG A 58 9.98 19.27 -15.62
C ARG A 58 8.92 18.25 -15.21
N HIS A 59 8.14 17.70 -16.15
CA HIS A 59 7.19 16.62 -15.87
C HIS A 59 7.91 15.32 -15.49
N TYR A 60 9.04 15.02 -16.12
CA TYR A 60 9.91 13.92 -15.72
C TYR A 60 10.50 14.13 -14.32
N GLN A 61 11.04 15.33 -14.03
CA GLN A 61 11.60 15.66 -12.71
C GLN A 61 10.53 15.74 -11.61
N ALA A 62 9.31 16.17 -11.95
CA ALA A 62 8.16 16.23 -11.04
C ALA A 62 7.34 14.94 -11.02
N GLY A 63 7.76 13.91 -11.75
CA GLY A 63 7.16 12.59 -11.72
C GLY A 63 7.08 12.13 -10.27
N LYS A 64 5.87 11.78 -9.81
CA LYS A 64 5.70 11.21 -8.46
C LYS A 64 6.72 10.08 -8.33
N PRO A 65 7.58 10.07 -7.30
CA PRO A 65 8.52 8.98 -7.12
C PRO A 65 7.70 7.69 -7.11
N ASN A 66 8.07 6.76 -7.98
CA ASN A 66 7.46 5.44 -7.98
C ASN A 66 7.62 4.91 -6.55
N PRO A 67 6.57 4.40 -5.89
CA PRO A 67 6.73 3.84 -4.54
C PRO A 67 7.83 2.76 -4.48
N LYS A 68 8.09 2.08 -5.62
CA LYS A 68 9.21 1.14 -5.79
C LYS A 68 10.59 1.82 -5.93
N GLU A 69 10.66 3.02 -6.49
CA GLU A 69 11.90 3.81 -6.57
C GLU A 69 12.39 4.23 -5.18
N LYS A 70 11.49 4.56 -4.24
CA LYS A 70 11.89 4.96 -2.87
C LYS A 70 12.65 3.89 -2.10
N ILE A 71 12.34 2.62 -2.33
CA ILE A 71 12.96 1.52 -1.59
C ILE A 71 14.38 1.30 -2.11
N LEU A 72 14.54 1.14 -3.44
CA LEU A 72 15.84 0.86 -4.04
C LEU A 72 16.77 2.08 -4.07
N SER A 73 16.23 3.30 -4.12
CA SER A 73 17.06 4.52 -4.08
C SER A 73 17.81 4.64 -2.75
N ALA A 74 17.26 4.13 -1.65
CA ALA A 74 17.93 4.11 -0.35
C ALA A 74 19.16 3.17 -0.32
N TYR A 75 19.18 2.15 -1.18
CA TYR A 75 20.29 1.19 -1.28
C TYR A 75 21.19 1.45 -2.49
N LEU A 76 21.02 2.57 -3.20
CA LEU A 76 21.71 2.83 -4.47
C LEU A 76 23.23 2.90 -4.30
N ASP A 77 23.71 3.51 -3.21
CA ASP A 77 25.14 3.65 -2.96
C ASP A 77 25.78 2.31 -2.52
N GLU A 78 25.04 1.48 -1.78
CA GLU A 78 25.47 0.10 -1.46
C GLU A 78 25.48 -0.79 -2.71
N LEU A 79 24.46 -0.68 -3.57
CA LEU A 79 24.40 -1.42 -4.84
C LEU A 79 25.58 -1.06 -5.74
N LYS A 80 25.91 0.24 -5.83
CA LYS A 80 27.10 0.71 -6.55
C LYS A 80 28.38 0.12 -5.94
N ARG A 81 28.51 0.11 -4.62
CA ARG A 81 29.65 -0.49 -3.92
C ARG A 81 29.79 -1.98 -4.21
N TRP A 82 28.71 -2.75 -4.04
CA TRP A 82 28.71 -4.20 -4.27
C TRP A 82 29.04 -4.56 -5.72
N TYR A 83 28.57 -3.76 -6.67
CA TYR A 83 28.83 -3.97 -8.09
C TYR A 83 30.23 -3.52 -8.52
N MET A 84 30.64 -2.32 -8.13
CA MET A 84 31.87 -1.69 -8.61
C MET A 84 33.12 -2.08 -7.80
N GLU A 85 33.02 -2.12 -6.47
CA GLU A 85 34.16 -2.37 -5.58
C GLU A 85 34.29 -3.86 -5.29
N GLU A 86 33.20 -4.51 -4.89
CA GLU A 86 33.23 -5.90 -4.44
C GLU A 86 32.99 -6.92 -5.55
N LYS A 87 32.63 -6.45 -6.77
CA LYS A 87 32.34 -7.29 -7.95
C LYS A 87 31.42 -8.48 -7.65
N LYS A 88 30.44 -8.30 -6.75
CA LYS A 88 29.49 -9.34 -6.37
C LYS A 88 28.61 -9.71 -7.56
N SER A 89 28.30 -11.00 -7.69
CA SER A 89 27.42 -11.46 -8.75
C SER A 89 25.99 -10.96 -8.51
N PHE A 90 25.21 -10.85 -9.59
CA PHE A 90 23.81 -10.44 -9.52
C PHE A 90 22.99 -11.29 -8.54
N VAL A 91 23.24 -12.61 -8.50
CA VAL A 91 22.55 -13.53 -7.58
C VAL A 91 22.87 -13.21 -6.12
N VAL A 92 24.13 -12.92 -5.81
CA VAL A 92 24.57 -12.56 -4.45
C VAL A 92 23.98 -11.21 -4.03
N ILE A 93 24.01 -10.22 -4.92
CA ILE A 93 23.42 -8.90 -4.69
C ILE A 93 21.91 -9.04 -4.45
N HIS A 94 21.22 -9.85 -5.25
CA HIS A 94 19.79 -10.10 -5.09
C HIS A 94 19.46 -10.73 -3.73
N THR A 95 20.23 -11.73 -3.28
CA THR A 95 20.02 -12.37 -1.97
C THR A 95 20.24 -11.39 -0.81
N LEU A 96 21.35 -10.65 -0.81
CA LEU A 96 21.66 -9.66 0.23
C LEU A 96 20.62 -8.54 0.30
N LEU A 97 20.16 -8.07 -0.86
CA LEU A 97 19.11 -7.07 -0.93
C LEU A 97 17.78 -7.63 -0.41
N SER A 98 17.46 -8.89 -0.73
CA SER A 98 16.23 -9.55 -0.26
C SER A 98 16.19 -9.72 1.25
N GLU A 99 17.30 -10.12 1.87
CA GLU A 99 17.45 -10.22 3.33
C GLU A 99 17.28 -8.84 4.00
N ARG A 100 17.94 -7.81 3.46
CA ARG A 100 17.92 -6.47 4.04
C ARG A 100 16.58 -5.76 3.85
N LEU A 101 15.91 -6.02 2.72
CA LEU A 101 14.54 -5.59 2.53
C LEU A 101 13.60 -6.31 3.49
N ALA A 102 13.78 -7.61 3.74
CA ALA A 102 12.98 -8.35 4.70
C ALA A 102 13.13 -7.80 6.14
N GLU A 103 14.32 -7.37 6.53
CA GLU A 103 14.59 -6.70 7.81
C GLU A 103 13.99 -5.28 7.89
N GLY A 104 13.85 -4.61 6.75
CA GLY A 104 13.43 -3.21 6.64
C GLY A 104 12.05 -2.98 6.01
N VAL A 105 11.18 -3.99 5.90
CA VAL A 105 9.81 -3.81 5.34
C VAL A 105 8.94 -3.01 6.32
N THR A 106 9.22 -1.73 6.47
CA THR A 106 8.17 -0.76 6.76
C THR A 106 7.33 -0.71 5.49
N ILE A 107 6.23 -1.48 5.49
CA ILE A 107 5.25 -1.41 4.40
C ILE A 107 4.94 0.07 4.20
N SER A 108 5.08 0.56 2.98
CA SER A 108 4.69 1.93 2.64
C SER A 108 3.34 2.24 3.28
N GLU A 109 3.25 3.34 4.02
CA GLU A 109 2.03 3.73 4.76
C GLU A 109 0.78 3.68 3.86
N THR A 110 0.97 3.94 2.56
CA THR A 110 -0.09 3.82 1.55
C THR A 110 -0.56 2.38 1.38
N THR A 111 0.37 1.43 1.25
CA THR A 111 0.06 0.00 1.09
C THR A 111 -0.54 -0.58 2.36
N LEU A 112 0.00 -0.22 3.53
CA LEU A 112 -0.57 -0.63 4.83
C LEU A 112 -1.99 -0.10 4.98
N ARG A 113 -2.22 1.18 4.69
CA ARG A 113 -3.56 1.79 4.73
C ARG A 113 -4.54 1.06 3.82
N LEU A 114 -4.15 0.73 2.59
CA LEU A 114 -5.01 -0.02 1.67
C LEU A 114 -5.35 -1.42 2.17
N ARG A 115 -4.40 -2.12 2.80
CA ARG A 115 -4.64 -3.42 3.44
C ARG A 115 -5.61 -3.30 4.60
N LEU A 116 -5.38 -2.36 5.50
CA LEU A 116 -6.25 -2.13 6.66
C LEU A 116 -7.68 -1.82 6.21
N VAL A 117 -7.86 -0.98 5.20
CA VAL A 117 -9.18 -0.67 4.63
C VAL A 117 -9.89 -1.92 4.08
N ARG A 118 -9.15 -2.86 3.48
CA ARG A 118 -9.70 -4.12 2.93
C ARG A 118 -9.94 -5.19 3.99
N SER A 119 -9.25 -5.08 5.13
CA SER A 119 -9.23 -6.13 6.14
C SER A 119 -10.47 -6.20 7.03
N ASN A 120 -11.32 -5.16 6.99
CA ASN A 120 -12.49 -5.03 7.87
C ASN A 120 -12.13 -5.12 9.37
N LEU A 121 -10.88 -4.77 9.71
CA LEU A 121 -10.43 -4.60 11.08
C LEU A 121 -10.90 -3.25 11.62
N ASP A 122 -11.29 -3.23 12.88
CA ASP A 122 -11.61 -2.01 13.60
C ASP A 122 -10.31 -1.30 14.01
N SER A 123 -10.14 -0.04 13.60
CA SER A 123 -8.93 0.74 13.87
C SER A 123 -8.66 0.96 15.37
N SER A 124 -9.68 0.84 16.22
CA SER A 124 -9.55 1.00 17.66
C SER A 124 -9.05 -0.26 18.37
N LYS A 125 -9.15 -1.44 17.73
CA LYS A 125 -8.85 -2.74 18.36
C LYS A 125 -7.42 -3.21 18.09
N THR A 126 -6.45 -2.44 18.57
CA THR A 126 -5.03 -2.76 18.45
C THR A 126 -4.51 -3.40 19.74
N ILE A 127 -3.27 -3.90 19.72
CA ILE A 127 -2.67 -4.53 20.91
C ILE A 127 -2.40 -3.49 22.00
N GLU A 128 -2.09 -2.25 21.60
CA GLU A 128 -1.80 -1.14 22.50
C GLU A 128 -3.04 -0.68 23.27
N THR A 129 -4.24 -0.84 22.68
CA THR A 129 -5.52 -0.49 23.32
C THR A 129 -6.15 -1.65 24.09
N PHE A 130 -5.55 -2.83 24.07
CA PHE A 130 -6.09 -4.02 24.74
C PHE A 130 -5.87 -3.95 26.25
N ASP A 131 -6.96 -4.01 27.02
CA ASP A 131 -6.90 -4.08 28.47
C ASP A 131 -6.71 -5.54 28.96
N PHE A 132 -5.49 -5.84 29.41
CA PHE A 132 -5.17 -7.14 30.02
C PHE A 132 -5.85 -7.35 31.39
N GLY A 133 -6.36 -6.30 32.04
CA GLY A 133 -7.16 -6.42 33.26
C GLY A 133 -8.46 -7.19 33.04
N CYS A 134 -9.07 -7.07 31.85
CA CYS A 134 -10.25 -7.84 31.46
C CYS A 134 -9.99 -9.34 31.19
N ALA A 135 -8.71 -9.74 31.07
CA ALA A 135 -8.31 -11.11 30.74
C ALA A 135 -7.12 -11.60 31.62
N PRO A 136 -7.29 -11.75 32.94
CA PRO A 136 -6.19 -12.00 33.87
C PRO A 136 -5.48 -13.35 33.68
N LYS A 137 -6.14 -14.31 33.02
CA LYS A 137 -5.56 -15.63 32.69
C LYS A 137 -4.72 -15.62 31.41
N LEU A 138 -4.73 -14.52 30.65
CA LEU A 138 -3.99 -14.40 29.40
C LEU A 138 -2.53 -14.05 29.67
N SER A 139 -1.61 -14.91 29.24
CA SER A 139 -0.19 -14.61 29.32
C SER A 139 0.20 -13.52 28.31
N LYS A 140 0.81 -12.44 28.80
CA LYS A 140 1.37 -11.37 27.96
C LYS A 140 2.47 -11.88 27.02
N THR A 141 3.24 -12.86 27.47
CA THR A 141 4.31 -13.49 26.66
C THR A 141 3.71 -14.20 25.45
N VAL A 142 2.73 -15.06 25.67
CA VAL A 142 2.03 -15.79 24.60
C VAL A 142 1.33 -14.81 23.64
N THR A 143 0.74 -13.74 24.17
CA THR A 143 0.13 -12.70 23.34
C THR A 143 1.14 -12.04 22.42
N ARG A 144 2.35 -11.72 22.93
CA ARG A 144 3.43 -11.15 22.13
C ARG A 144 3.95 -12.12 21.07
N GLU A 145 4.03 -13.42 21.38
CA GLU A 145 4.36 -14.47 20.42
C GLU A 145 3.34 -14.52 19.28
N PHE A 146 2.05 -14.41 19.56
CA PHE A 146 1.04 -14.34 18.50
C PHE A 146 1.15 -13.06 17.66
N CYS A 147 1.50 -11.91 18.27
CA CYS A 147 1.83 -10.69 17.53
C CYS A 147 3.08 -10.84 16.64
N ALA A 148 3.95 -11.82 16.91
CA ALA A 148 5.07 -12.14 16.03
C ALA A 148 4.61 -12.78 14.70
N CYS A 149 3.38 -13.28 14.63
CA CYS A 149 2.79 -13.88 13.43
C CYS A 149 3.52 -15.13 12.91
N ASP A 150 4.37 -15.77 13.72
CA ASP A 150 5.07 -17.01 13.35
C ASP A 150 4.11 -18.16 13.05
N PHE A 151 2.92 -18.15 13.66
CA PHE A 151 1.85 -19.12 13.42
C PHE A 151 1.42 -19.15 11.94
N ILE A 152 1.53 -18.02 11.22
CA ILE A 152 1.19 -17.94 9.79
C ILE A 152 2.17 -18.77 8.97
N VAL A 153 3.47 -18.64 9.26
CA VAL A 153 4.53 -19.42 8.60
C VAL A 153 4.39 -20.90 8.91
N ARG A 154 4.04 -21.24 10.16
CA ARG A 154 3.79 -22.61 10.61
C ARG A 154 2.46 -23.20 10.13
N LYS A 155 1.58 -22.39 9.53
CA LYS A 155 0.22 -22.77 9.10
C LYS A 155 -0.64 -23.28 10.26
N GLU A 156 -0.49 -22.68 11.43
CA GLU A 156 -1.23 -23.02 12.64
C GLU A 156 -2.46 -22.12 12.80
N ASN A 157 -3.55 -22.69 13.28
CA ASN A 157 -4.77 -21.95 13.58
C ASN A 157 -4.81 -21.55 15.05
N ILE A 158 -5.22 -20.32 15.34
CA ILE A 158 -5.39 -19.82 16.71
C ILE A 158 -6.88 -19.79 17.06
N PHE A 159 -7.23 -20.41 18.19
CA PHE A 159 -8.57 -20.38 18.73
C PHE A 159 -8.61 -19.62 20.05
N PHE A 160 -9.51 -18.65 20.15
CA PHE A 160 -9.75 -17.91 21.39
C PHE A 160 -11.01 -18.42 22.08
N LEU A 161 -10.87 -18.97 23.29
CA LEU A 161 -11.96 -19.58 24.05
C LEU A 161 -12.22 -18.82 25.36
N GLY A 162 -13.49 -18.68 25.75
CA GLY A 162 -13.89 -18.12 27.05
C GLY A 162 -15.24 -17.41 27.03
N ALA A 163 -15.63 -16.81 28.16
CA ALA A 163 -16.91 -16.11 28.34
C ALA A 163 -17.08 -14.89 27.42
N SER A 164 -18.31 -14.56 27.01
CA SER A 164 -18.58 -13.35 26.22
C SER A 164 -18.04 -12.10 26.93
N GLY A 165 -17.56 -11.11 26.17
CA GLY A 165 -17.01 -9.87 26.72
C GLY A 165 -15.56 -9.91 27.21
N ALA A 166 -14.90 -11.06 27.27
CA ALA A 166 -13.50 -11.18 27.73
C ALA A 166 -12.44 -10.70 26.70
N GLY A 167 -12.80 -9.85 25.74
CA GLY A 167 -11.85 -9.25 24.79
C GLY A 167 -11.33 -10.16 23.66
N LYS A 168 -11.88 -11.36 23.44
CA LYS A 168 -11.42 -12.30 22.39
C LYS A 168 -11.40 -11.71 20.99
N THR A 169 -12.48 -11.03 20.60
CA THR A 169 -12.57 -10.37 19.29
C THR A 169 -11.57 -9.24 19.16
N HIS A 170 -11.31 -8.49 20.24
CA HIS A 170 -10.28 -7.46 20.24
C HIS A 170 -8.90 -8.09 20.03
N LEU A 171 -8.57 -9.13 20.78
CA LEU A 171 -7.28 -9.80 20.66
C LEU A 171 -7.04 -10.36 19.25
N ALA A 172 -8.06 -11.01 18.66
CA ALA A 172 -7.98 -11.51 17.29
C ALA A 172 -7.75 -10.37 16.27
N GLN A 173 -8.46 -9.25 16.41
CA GLN A 173 -8.28 -8.09 15.54
C GLN A 173 -6.92 -7.41 15.75
N ALA A 174 -6.43 -7.34 17.00
CA ALA A 174 -5.12 -6.79 17.34
C ALA A 174 -3.98 -7.58 16.70
N ILE A 175 -4.04 -8.92 16.74
CA ILE A 175 -3.09 -9.78 16.03
C ILE A 175 -3.22 -9.58 14.50
N GLY A 176 -4.44 -9.41 13.99
CA GLY A 176 -4.68 -9.05 12.59
C GLY A 176 -4.02 -7.72 12.18
N HIS A 177 -4.05 -6.70 13.03
CA HIS A 177 -3.34 -5.44 12.78
C HIS A 177 -1.82 -5.65 12.68
N GLU A 178 -1.25 -6.49 13.55
CA GLU A 178 0.19 -6.80 13.46
C GLU A 178 0.55 -7.64 12.24
N ALA A 179 -0.30 -8.58 11.85
CA ALA A 179 -0.12 -9.32 10.60
C ALA A 179 -0.15 -8.37 9.39
N ALA A 180 -1.08 -7.40 9.38
CA ALA A 180 -1.16 -6.39 8.33
C ALA A 180 0.09 -5.49 8.28
N ARG A 181 0.63 -5.08 9.44
CA ARG A 181 1.88 -4.31 9.58
C ARG A 181 3.13 -5.09 9.13
N ARG A 182 3.12 -6.42 9.24
CA ARG A 182 4.19 -7.33 8.79
C ARG A 182 4.11 -7.75 7.32
N GLY A 183 3.01 -7.44 6.66
CA GLY A 183 2.91 -7.56 5.21
C GLY A 183 1.90 -8.59 4.74
N TYR A 184 1.18 -9.20 5.67
CA TYR A 184 0.15 -10.18 5.36
C TYR A 184 -1.15 -9.49 4.97
N ASP A 185 -1.88 -10.10 4.04
CA ASP A 185 -3.25 -9.70 3.76
C ASP A 185 -4.15 -10.34 4.82
N VAL A 186 -5.02 -9.54 5.41
CA VAL A 186 -5.86 -9.93 6.55
C VAL A 186 -7.30 -9.64 6.18
N TYR A 187 -8.22 -10.49 6.66
CA TYR A 187 -9.66 -10.27 6.55
C TYR A 187 -10.33 -10.74 7.84
N CYS A 188 -11.19 -9.90 8.41
CA CYS A 188 -11.95 -10.18 9.62
C CYS A 188 -13.43 -9.98 9.36
N GLU A 189 -14.26 -10.97 9.65
CA GLU A 189 -15.71 -10.86 9.47
C GLU A 189 -16.44 -11.80 10.43
N ARG A 190 -17.71 -11.51 10.72
CA ARG A 190 -18.54 -12.42 11.52
C ARG A 190 -18.88 -13.66 10.69
N THR A 191 -18.79 -14.84 11.30
CA THR A 191 -19.11 -16.11 10.62
C THR A 191 -20.50 -16.09 9.98
N ALA A 192 -21.50 -15.50 10.63
CA ALA A 192 -22.86 -15.39 10.07
C ALA A 192 -22.89 -14.60 8.75
N VAL A 193 -22.13 -13.52 8.65
CA VAL A 193 -22.03 -12.69 7.44
C VAL A 193 -21.32 -13.46 6.33
N ILE A 194 -20.22 -14.16 6.65
CA ILE A 194 -19.51 -15.01 5.68
C ILE A 194 -20.44 -16.09 5.12
N LEU A 195 -21.20 -16.77 5.99
CA LEU A 195 -22.15 -17.81 5.56
C LEU A 195 -23.27 -17.24 4.68
N GLN A 196 -23.78 -16.05 5.01
CA GLN A 196 -24.79 -15.38 4.18
C GLN A 196 -24.25 -15.01 2.80
N GLN A 197 -23.03 -14.44 2.75
CA GLN A 197 -22.36 -14.11 1.49
C GLN A 197 -22.11 -15.36 0.64
N LEU A 198 -21.67 -16.45 1.28
CA LEU A 198 -21.45 -17.73 0.61
C LEU A 198 -22.76 -18.29 0.02
N ASN A 199 -23.86 -18.24 0.78
CA ASN A 199 -25.16 -18.71 0.32
C ASN A 199 -25.72 -17.85 -0.82
N ALA A 200 -25.60 -16.53 -0.74
CA ALA A 200 -25.99 -15.63 -1.83
C ALA A 200 -25.20 -15.92 -3.10
N ALA A 201 -23.87 -16.07 -2.98
CA ALA A 201 -23.02 -16.38 -4.11
C ALA A 201 -23.26 -17.78 -4.70
N ARG A 202 -23.82 -18.72 -3.93
CA ARG A 202 -24.30 -20.02 -4.45
C ARG A 202 -25.57 -19.85 -5.28
N GLY A 203 -26.49 -18.99 -4.84
CA GLY A 203 -27.72 -18.68 -5.57
C GLY A 203 -27.45 -17.96 -6.91
N ASP A 204 -26.48 -17.05 -6.92
CA ASP A 204 -26.16 -16.21 -8.08
C ASP A 204 -25.08 -16.82 -9.00
N GLY A 205 -24.53 -18.00 -8.67
CA GLY A 205 -23.48 -18.67 -9.44
C GLY A 205 -22.12 -17.95 -9.45
N THR A 206 -21.92 -16.92 -8.60
CA THR A 206 -20.71 -16.08 -8.58
C THR A 206 -19.53 -16.70 -7.82
N ASN A 207 -19.74 -17.84 -7.16
CA ASN A 207 -18.70 -18.57 -6.42
C ASN A 207 -17.55 -19.12 -7.27
N GLU A 208 -17.67 -19.13 -8.60
CA GLU A 208 -16.66 -19.72 -9.51
C GLU A 208 -15.65 -18.71 -10.09
N LYS A 209 -15.45 -17.53 -9.47
CA LYS A 209 -14.37 -16.65 -9.91
C LYS A 209 -13.01 -17.25 -9.55
N LYS A 210 -12.48 -17.99 -10.53
CA LYS A 210 -11.18 -18.66 -10.61
C LYS A 210 -10.00 -17.68 -10.61
#